data_AF-A0A838R769-F1
#
_entry.id   AF-A0A838R769-F1
#
_cell.length_a   1.000
_cell.length_b   1.000
_cell.length_c   1.000
_cell.angle_alpha   90.00
_cell.angle_beta   90.00
_cell.angle_gamma   90.00
#
_symmetry.space_group_name_H-M   'P 1'
#
loop_
_entity.id
_entity.type
_entity.pdbx_description
1 polymer ?
#
loop_
_entity_poly.entity_id
_entity_poly.type
_entity_poly.pdbx_seq_one_letter_code
_entity_poly.pdbx_strand_id
1 'polypeptide(L)'
;MTAAPSHEELREMLPAAALEILEAAELQLVLAHAHDCAECAQLLAEYREVAAAIALVLPCRQSSSAGSAPLRARLVARARESGRPKAVSRRGLSLAERWAGWAVAAGLAGVILMHHGVHRPLDYGWLVAGALLLVLIGLGAYARVQRGRASVLRSRLDSLEGRSERAGP
;
A
#
# COMPACT_ATOMS: atom_id res chain seq x y z
N MET A 1 -32.77 -2.44 -26.60
CA MET A 1 -32.63 -3.05 -25.26
C MET A 1 -31.31 -3.79 -25.26
N THR A 2 -30.24 -3.14 -24.81
CA THR A 2 -28.94 -3.80 -24.62
C THR A 2 -29.07 -4.72 -23.40
N ALA A 3 -28.71 -5.99 -23.57
CA ALA A 3 -28.67 -6.94 -22.47
C ALA A 3 -27.72 -6.41 -21.39
N ALA A 4 -28.00 -6.72 -20.11
CA ALA A 4 -27.08 -6.39 -19.03
C ALA A 4 -25.74 -7.09 -19.32
N PRO A 5 -24.60 -6.38 -19.18
CA PRO A 5 -23.30 -6.95 -19.45
C PRO A 5 -23.04 -8.12 -18.51
N SER A 6 -22.40 -9.15 -19.03
CA SER A 6 -22.02 -10.33 -18.27
C SER A 6 -20.94 -10.00 -17.24
N HIS A 7 -20.77 -10.87 -16.24
CA HIS A 7 -19.69 -10.75 -15.26
C HIS A 7 -18.31 -10.66 -15.93
N GLU A 8 -18.08 -11.44 -16.99
CA GLU A 8 -16.80 -11.45 -17.70
C GLU A 8 -16.56 -10.14 -18.45
N GLU A 9 -17.57 -9.62 -19.14
CA GLU A 9 -17.49 -8.31 -19.81
C GLU A 9 -17.20 -7.19 -18.80
N LEU A 10 -17.86 -7.20 -17.63
CA LEU A 10 -17.59 -6.24 -16.56
C LEU A 10 -16.18 -6.38 -15.98
N ARG A 11 -15.67 -7.61 -15.87
CA ARG A 11 -14.30 -7.89 -15.42
C ARG A 11 -13.26 -7.35 -16.39
N GLU A 12 -13.48 -7.50 -17.70
CA GLU A 12 -12.60 -6.95 -18.75
C GLU A 12 -12.54 -5.41 -18.73
N MET A 13 -13.61 -4.76 -18.26
CA MET A 13 -13.68 -3.29 -18.15
C MET A 13 -12.95 -2.73 -16.91
N LEU A 14 -12.58 -3.56 -15.93
CA LEU A 14 -11.95 -3.11 -14.67
C LEU A 14 -10.63 -2.32 -14.84
N PRO A 15 -9.69 -2.69 -15.73
CA PRO A 15 -8.47 -1.91 -15.92
C PRO A 15 -8.76 -0.51 -16.46
N ALA A 16 -9.69 -0.40 -17.41
CA ALA A 16 -10.14 0.89 -17.94
C ALA A 16 -10.86 1.70 -16.84
N ALA A 17 -11.61 1.04 -15.95
CA ALA A 17 -12.32 1.70 -14.86
C ALA A 17 -11.35 2.23 -13.80
N ALA A 18 -10.28 1.49 -13.53
CA ALA A 18 -9.20 1.92 -12.65
C ALA A 18 -8.45 3.15 -13.18
N LEU A 19 -8.35 3.29 -14.49
CA LEU A 19 -7.76 4.45 -15.16
C LEU A 19 -8.77 5.59 -15.42
N GLU A 20 -10.04 5.40 -15.05
CA GLU A 20 -11.14 6.37 -15.27
C GLU A 20 -11.30 6.79 -16.74
N ILE A 21 -11.05 5.88 -17.69
CA ILE A 21 -11.14 6.15 -19.13
C ILE A 21 -12.46 5.70 -19.78
N LEU A 22 -13.34 5.03 -19.02
CA LEU A 22 -14.67 4.66 -19.51
C LEU A 22 -15.62 5.86 -19.56
N GLU A 23 -16.66 5.71 -20.37
CA GLU A 23 -17.78 6.64 -20.32
C GLU A 23 -18.49 6.56 -18.97
N ALA A 24 -19.13 7.67 -18.56
CA ALA A 24 -19.72 7.78 -17.23
C ALA A 24 -20.76 6.69 -16.92
N ALA A 25 -21.54 6.27 -17.92
CA ALA A 25 -22.54 5.21 -17.76
C ALA A 25 -21.89 3.84 -17.53
N GLU A 26 -20.85 3.52 -18.29
CA GLU A 26 -20.11 2.26 -18.17
C GLU A 26 -19.33 2.19 -16.86
N LEU A 27 -18.69 3.29 -16.46
CA LEU A 27 -18.00 3.39 -15.18
C LEU A 27 -18.97 3.14 -14.01
N GLN A 28 -20.19 3.72 -14.07
CA GLN A 28 -21.19 3.46 -13.04
C GLN A 28 -21.62 1.99 -12.98
N LEU A 29 -21.77 1.33 -14.14
CA LEU A 29 -22.09 -0.10 -14.19
C LEU A 29 -21.00 -0.96 -13.54
N VAL A 30 -19.73 -0.71 -13.86
CA VAL A 30 -18.59 -1.43 -13.29
C VAL A 30 -18.47 -1.19 -11.78
N LEU A 31 -18.65 0.06 -11.34
CA LEU A 31 -18.59 0.41 -9.91
C LEU A 31 -19.76 -0.18 -9.12
N ALA A 32 -20.96 -0.21 -9.69
CA ALA A 32 -22.11 -0.86 -9.08
C ALA A 32 -21.87 -2.37 -8.94
N HIS A 33 -21.35 -3.02 -10.00
CA HIS A 33 -21.00 -4.44 -9.94
C HIS A 33 -19.92 -4.73 -8.89
N ALA A 34 -18.85 -3.94 -8.85
CA ALA A 34 -17.77 -4.10 -7.88
C ALA A 34 -18.22 -3.78 -6.44
N HIS A 35 -19.36 -3.13 -6.23
CA HIS A 35 -19.93 -2.98 -4.89
C HIS A 35 -20.45 -4.32 -4.36
N ASP A 36 -21.05 -5.14 -5.23
CA ASP A 36 -21.71 -6.38 -4.86
C ASP A 36 -20.85 -7.63 -5.11
N CYS A 37 -19.78 -7.52 -5.91
CA CYS A 37 -18.84 -8.61 -6.20
C CYS A 37 -17.46 -8.37 -5.56
N ALA A 38 -17.14 -9.13 -4.52
CA ALA A 38 -15.89 -8.99 -3.77
C ALA A 38 -14.62 -9.26 -4.61
N GLU A 39 -14.70 -10.19 -5.57
CA GLU A 39 -13.58 -10.50 -6.47
C GLU A 39 -13.27 -9.31 -7.38
N CYS A 40 -14.30 -8.74 -8.03
CA CYS A 40 -14.15 -7.56 -8.86
C CYS A 40 -13.75 -6.33 -8.05
N ALA A 41 -14.20 -6.20 -6.80
CA ALA A 41 -13.76 -5.15 -5.89
C ALA A 41 -12.27 -5.21 -5.59
N GLN A 42 -11.76 -6.42 -5.29
CA GLN A 42 -10.34 -6.63 -5.02
C GLN A 42 -9.51 -6.35 -6.27
N LEU A 43 -9.91 -6.90 -7.42
CA LEU A 43 -9.18 -6.72 -8.67
C LEU A 43 -9.15 -5.24 -9.11
N LEU A 44 -10.25 -4.50 -8.91
CA LEU A 44 -10.29 -3.05 -9.14
C LEU A 44 -9.32 -2.29 -8.24
N ALA A 45 -9.21 -2.68 -6.97
CA ALA A 45 -8.27 -2.07 -6.03
C ALA A 45 -6.82 -2.32 -6.46
N GLU A 46 -6.49 -3.55 -6.87
CA GLU A 46 -5.17 -3.91 -7.38
C GLU A 46 -4.79 -3.08 -8.62
N TYR A 47 -5.71 -2.92 -9.59
CA TYR A 47 -5.46 -2.06 -10.76
C TYR A 47 -5.25 -0.59 -10.37
N ARG A 48 -6.00 -0.07 -9.39
CA ARG A 48 -5.81 1.31 -8.90
C ARG A 48 -4.47 1.49 -8.20
N GLU A 49 -4.00 0.51 -7.46
CA GLU A 49 -2.67 0.53 -6.85
C GLU A 49 -1.57 0.57 -7.92
N VAL A 50 -1.69 -0.25 -8.97
CA VAL A 50 -0.77 -0.24 -10.12
C VAL A 50 -0.80 1.11 -10.83
N ALA A 51 -1.98 1.67 -11.10
CA ALA A 51 -2.13 2.98 -11.73
C ALA A 51 -1.48 4.09 -10.89
N ALA A 52 -1.66 4.06 -9.56
CA ALA A 52 -1.01 4.99 -8.64
C ALA A 52 0.52 4.83 -8.64
N ALA A 53 1.04 3.59 -8.64
CA ALA A 53 2.46 3.33 -8.72
C ALA A 53 3.07 3.86 -10.03
N ILE A 54 2.38 3.67 -11.16
CA ILE A 54 2.77 4.20 -12.46
C ILE A 54 2.81 5.74 -12.41
N ALA A 55 1.78 6.38 -11.86
CA ALA A 55 1.71 7.84 -11.73
C ALA A 55 2.89 8.44 -10.93
N LEU A 56 3.47 7.70 -9.98
CA LEU A 56 4.63 8.12 -9.21
C LEU A 56 5.96 8.04 -9.98
N VAL A 57 6.04 7.18 -11.01
CA VAL A 57 7.25 6.99 -11.83
C VAL A 57 7.23 7.89 -13.06
N LEU A 58 6.06 8.28 -13.56
CA LEU A 58 5.98 9.16 -14.71
C LEU A 58 6.59 10.54 -14.40
N PRO A 59 7.35 11.12 -15.35
CA PRO A 59 7.86 12.48 -15.21
C PRO A 59 6.69 13.43 -14.97
N CYS A 60 6.65 14.06 -13.79
CA CYS A 60 5.64 15.09 -13.51
C CYS A 60 5.84 16.23 -14.51
N ARG A 61 4.93 16.36 -15.50
CA ARG A 61 4.82 17.61 -16.25
C ARG A 61 4.48 18.68 -15.22
N GLN A 62 5.40 19.64 -15.02
CA GLN A 62 5.14 20.78 -14.17
C GLN A 62 3.93 21.53 -14.75
N SER A 63 2.77 21.36 -14.13
CA SER A 63 1.62 22.22 -14.42
C SER A 63 2.06 23.65 -14.14
N SER A 64 1.95 24.57 -15.11
CA SER A 64 2.36 25.96 -14.91
C SER A 64 1.75 26.49 -13.60
N SER A 65 2.59 27.05 -12.74
CA SER A 65 2.19 27.49 -11.41
C SER A 65 1.06 28.52 -11.46
N ALA A 66 1.00 29.31 -12.53
CA ALA A 66 -0.03 30.31 -12.81
C ALA A 66 -1.43 29.71 -13.02
N GLY A 67 -1.55 28.60 -13.76
CA GLY A 67 -2.86 27.95 -14.00
C GLY A 67 -3.35 27.11 -12.82
N SER A 68 -2.43 26.54 -12.04
CA SER A 68 -2.74 25.62 -10.94
C SER A 68 -2.94 26.31 -9.58
N ALA A 69 -2.52 27.56 -9.41
CA ALA A 69 -2.72 28.33 -8.18
C ALA A 69 -4.19 28.47 -7.75
N PRO A 70 -5.14 28.88 -8.62
CA PRO A 70 -6.55 29.00 -8.23
C PRO A 70 -7.17 27.64 -7.90
N LEU A 71 -6.77 26.58 -8.61
CA LEU A 71 -7.22 25.21 -8.33
C LEU A 71 -6.72 24.74 -6.96
N ARG A 72 -5.42 24.94 -6.66
CA ARG A 72 -4.83 24.62 -5.35
C ARG A 72 -5.49 25.39 -4.23
N ALA A 73 -5.75 26.69 -4.41
CA ALA A 73 -6.45 27.50 -3.43
C ALA A 73 -7.86 26.96 -3.13
N ARG A 74 -8.62 26.60 -4.17
CA ARG A 74 -9.96 25.98 -4.03
C ARG A 74 -9.91 24.63 -3.32
N LEU A 75 -8.94 23.78 -3.65
CA LEU A 75 -8.78 22.47 -3.00
C LEU A 75 -8.41 22.61 -1.51
N VAL A 76 -7.49 23.52 -1.18
CA VAL A 76 -7.11 23.80 0.21
C VAL A 76 -8.28 24.41 1.00
N ALA A 77 -9.06 25.31 0.39
CA ALA A 77 -10.27 25.85 1.00
C ALA A 77 -11.30 24.74 1.28
N ARG A 78 -11.59 23.89 0.29
CA ARG A 78 -12.48 22.72 0.49
C ARG A 78 -11.97 21.75 1.54
N ALA A 79 -10.67 21.50 1.61
CA ALA A 79 -10.08 20.63 2.63
C ALA A 79 -10.24 21.21 4.05
N ARG A 80 -10.17 22.54 4.19
CA ARG A 80 -10.43 23.26 5.45
C ARG A 80 -11.91 23.26 5.82
N GLU A 81 -12.80 23.45 4.86
CA GLU A 81 -14.26 23.35 5.05
C GLU A 81 -14.70 21.93 5.39
N SER A 82 -14.02 20.93 4.81
CA SER A 82 -14.14 19.51 5.17
C SER A 82 -13.45 19.19 6.51
N GLY A 83 -13.05 20.21 7.29
CA GLY A 83 -12.31 20.14 8.55
C GLY A 83 -13.02 19.46 9.73
N ARG A 84 -14.04 18.64 9.49
CA ARG A 84 -14.21 17.45 10.33
C ARG A 84 -13.36 16.37 9.68
N PRO A 85 -12.23 15.94 10.28
CA PRO A 85 -11.67 14.68 9.88
C PRO A 85 -12.83 13.68 9.99
N LYS A 86 -13.34 13.19 8.85
CA LYS A 86 -13.83 11.82 8.80
C LYS A 86 -12.63 11.08 9.33
N ALA A 87 -12.67 10.73 10.60
CA ALA A 87 -11.72 9.82 11.18
C ALA A 87 -11.77 8.64 10.22
N VAL A 88 -10.79 8.57 9.32
CA VAL A 88 -10.54 7.36 8.57
C VAL A 88 -10.37 6.38 9.69
N SER A 89 -11.39 5.56 9.84
CA SER A 89 -11.51 4.65 10.95
C SER A 89 -10.27 3.79 10.86
N ARG A 90 -9.24 4.12 11.66
CA ARG A 90 -8.13 3.24 12.06
C ARG A 90 -8.67 2.09 12.92
N ARG A 91 -9.94 1.71 12.71
CA ARG A 91 -10.65 0.62 13.35
C ARG A 91 -10.48 -0.68 12.54
N GLY A 92 -9.81 -0.63 11.38
CA GLY A 92 -9.45 -1.82 10.57
C GLY A 92 -7.98 -2.27 10.68
N LEU A 93 -7.05 -1.39 11.08
CA LEU A 93 -5.63 -1.74 11.24
C LEU A 93 -5.31 -2.37 12.62
N SER A 94 -6.28 -2.45 13.53
CA SER A 94 -6.06 -2.85 14.93
C SER A 94 -6.28 -4.34 15.22
N LEU A 95 -6.71 -5.15 14.25
CA LEU A 95 -6.67 -6.60 14.39
C LEU A 95 -5.37 -7.16 13.81
N ALA A 96 -5.06 -6.94 12.52
CA ALA A 96 -3.89 -7.55 11.90
C ALA A 96 -2.56 -7.23 12.62
N GLU A 97 -2.32 -5.98 13.04
CA GLU A 97 -1.11 -5.63 13.81
C GLU A 97 -1.13 -6.19 15.24
N ARG A 98 -2.31 -6.28 15.85
CA ARG A 98 -2.49 -6.82 17.19
C ARG A 98 -2.27 -8.34 17.17
N TRP A 99 -2.81 -9.03 16.16
CA TRP A 99 -2.59 -10.44 15.89
C TRP A 99 -1.16 -10.72 15.41
N ALA A 100 -0.48 -9.80 14.74
CA ALA A 100 0.94 -9.95 14.39
C ALA A 100 1.81 -10.02 15.65
N GLY A 101 1.51 -9.22 16.69
CA GLY A 101 2.15 -9.33 17.99
C GLY A 101 1.92 -10.70 18.67
N TRP A 102 0.69 -11.20 18.63
CA TRP A 102 0.35 -12.53 19.16
C TRP A 102 0.94 -13.67 18.33
N ALA A 103 1.04 -13.52 17.01
CA ALA A 103 1.65 -14.50 16.12
C ALA A 103 3.16 -14.63 16.38
N VAL A 104 3.84 -13.50 16.62
CA VAL A 104 5.26 -13.51 17.03
C VAL A 104 5.41 -14.13 18.42
N ALA A 105 4.56 -13.77 19.37
CA ALA A 105 4.60 -14.35 20.72
C ALA A 105 4.29 -15.85 20.73
N ALA A 106 3.30 -16.30 19.96
CA ALA A 106 2.95 -17.72 19.79
C ALA A 106 4.05 -18.48 19.04
N GLY A 107 4.68 -17.86 18.04
CA GLY A 107 5.86 -18.41 17.38
C GLY A 107 7.03 -18.60 18.34
N LEU A 108 7.33 -17.58 19.16
CA LEU A 108 8.39 -17.66 20.17
C LEU A 108 8.07 -18.71 21.24
N ALA A 109 6.83 -18.75 21.72
CA ALA A 109 6.37 -19.74 22.70
C ALA A 109 6.40 -21.15 22.12
N GLY A 110 6.05 -21.33 20.84
CA GLY A 110 6.17 -22.60 20.12
C GLY A 110 7.62 -23.05 20.00
N VAL A 111 8.54 -22.15 19.66
CA VAL A 111 9.98 -22.43 19.63
C VAL A 111 10.50 -22.80 21.03
N ILE A 112 10.10 -22.09 22.08
CA ILE A 112 10.50 -22.37 23.47
C ILE A 112 9.91 -23.71 23.95
N LEU A 113 8.66 -24.02 23.63
CA LEU A 113 8.00 -25.26 24.00
C LEU A 113 8.59 -26.46 23.23
N MET A 114 8.88 -26.27 21.95
CA MET A 114 9.60 -27.24 21.12
C MET A 114 11.02 -27.45 21.67
N HIS A 115 11.72 -26.37 22.05
CA HIS A 115 13.05 -26.42 22.63
C HIS A 115 13.06 -27.17 23.98
N HIS A 116 12.09 -26.90 24.86
CA HIS A 116 11.96 -27.62 26.13
C HIS A 116 11.50 -29.08 25.97
N GLY A 117 10.70 -29.40 24.95
CA GLY A 117 10.36 -30.79 24.60
C GLY A 117 11.53 -31.58 24.00
N VAL A 118 12.53 -30.89 23.44
CA VAL A 118 13.70 -31.43 22.72
C VAL A 118 14.91 -31.68 23.64
N HIS A 119 14.75 -31.65 24.96
CA HIS A 119 15.71 -32.31 25.85
C HIS A 119 15.72 -33.86 25.74
N ARG A 120 15.02 -34.44 24.74
CA ARG A 120 15.38 -35.74 24.16
C ARG A 120 16.24 -35.54 22.90
N PRO A 121 17.49 -36.01 22.90
CA PRO A 121 18.49 -35.55 21.93
C PRO A 121 18.36 -36.27 20.57
N LEU A 122 18.49 -35.48 19.48
CA LEU A 122 19.20 -35.78 18.21
C LEU A 122 18.50 -36.05 16.86
N ASP A 123 17.17 -35.98 16.69
CA ASP A 123 16.57 -36.24 15.34
C ASP A 123 16.01 -35.02 14.57
N TYR A 124 16.06 -33.79 15.12
CA TYR A 124 15.35 -32.63 14.55
C TYR A 124 16.22 -31.45 14.10
N GLY A 125 17.48 -31.68 13.69
CA GLY A 125 18.38 -30.61 13.22
C GLY A 125 17.82 -29.80 12.04
N TRP A 126 17.01 -30.43 11.19
CA TRP A 126 16.40 -29.78 10.02
C TRP A 126 15.33 -28.74 10.40
N LEU A 127 14.62 -28.91 11.53
CA LEU A 127 13.61 -27.96 12.00
C LEU A 127 14.25 -26.67 12.51
N VAL A 128 15.36 -26.80 13.24
CA VAL A 128 16.12 -25.64 13.72
C VAL A 128 16.70 -24.86 12.54
N ALA A 129 17.28 -25.55 11.55
CA ALA A 129 17.76 -24.93 10.32
C ALA A 129 16.65 -24.22 9.54
N GLY A 130 15.47 -24.84 9.43
CA GLY A 130 14.30 -24.24 8.76
C GLY A 130 13.81 -22.97 9.48
N ALA A 131 13.71 -23.00 10.81
CA ALA A 131 13.31 -21.83 11.60
C ALA A 131 14.33 -20.69 11.47
N LEU A 132 15.63 -21.00 11.53
CA LEU A 132 16.70 -20.01 11.36
C LEU A 132 16.68 -19.39 9.96
N LEU A 133 16.44 -20.19 8.93
CA LEU A 133 16.34 -19.70 7.55
C LEU A 133 15.17 -18.72 7.39
N LEU A 134 13.99 -19.03 7.95
CA LEU A 134 12.83 -18.14 7.92
C LEU A 134 13.11 -16.81 8.62
N VAL A 135 13.76 -16.84 9.79
CA VAL A 135 14.16 -15.63 10.52
C VAL A 135 15.13 -14.80 9.68
N LEU A 136 16.12 -15.42 9.05
CA LEU A 136 17.10 -14.73 8.20
C LEU A 136 16.47 -14.11 6.95
N ILE A 137 15.52 -14.80 6.30
CA ILE A 137 14.77 -14.26 5.15
C ILE A 137 13.95 -13.05 5.59
N GLY A 138 13.24 -13.15 6.72
CA GLY A 138 12.47 -12.04 7.28
C GLY A 138 13.36 -10.82 7.58
N LEU A 139 14.52 -11.06 8.19
CA LEU A 139 15.48 -10.00 8.52
C LEU A 139 16.08 -9.36 7.25
N GLY A 140 16.37 -10.16 6.22
CA GLY A 140 16.88 -9.68 4.93
C GLY A 140 15.87 -8.81 4.18
N ALA A 141 14.61 -9.24 4.12
CA ALA A 141 13.52 -8.46 3.54
C ALA A 141 13.31 -7.13 4.29
N TYR A 142 13.31 -7.17 5.62
CA TYR A 142 13.19 -5.99 6.47
C TYR A 142 14.34 -5.00 6.24
N ALA A 143 15.58 -5.50 6.23
CA ALA A 143 16.77 -4.66 6.00
C ALA A 143 16.73 -4.01 4.60
N ARG A 144 16.26 -4.72 3.58
CA ARG A 144 16.12 -4.17 2.22
C ARG A 144 15.14 -2.99 2.18
N VAL A 145 13.98 -3.12 2.82
CA VAL A 145 12.99 -2.04 2.91
C VAL A 145 13.56 -0.84 3.66
N GLN A 146 14.25 -1.07 4.78
CA GLN A 146 14.86 0.01 5.56
C GLN A 146 15.97 0.75 4.80
N ARG A 147 16.79 0.03 4.01
CA ARG A 147 17.80 0.67 3.15
C ARG A 147 17.16 1.60 2.11
N GLY A 148 16.02 1.19 1.53
CA GLY A 148 15.27 2.05 0.60
C GLY A 148 14.73 3.32 1.26
N ARG A 149 14.30 3.24 2.52
CA ARG A 149 13.88 4.43 3.28
C ARG A 149 15.06 5.34 3.61
N ALA A 150 16.19 4.78 4.03
CA ALA A 150 17.39 5.54 4.39
C ALA A 150 17.97 6.33 3.21
N SER A 151 17.95 5.79 1.98
CA SER A 151 18.43 6.52 0.80
C SER A 151 17.56 7.73 0.47
N VAL A 152 16.23 7.60 0.62
CA VAL A 152 15.28 8.70 0.41
C VAL A 152 15.44 9.81 1.46
N LEU A 153 15.79 9.45 2.71
CA LEU A 153 16.10 10.44 3.74
C LEU A 153 17.40 11.19 3.45
N ARG A 154 18.44 10.48 3.01
CA ARG A 154 19.72 11.11 2.62
C ARG A 154 19.55 12.09 1.48
N SER A 155 18.86 11.71 0.41
CA SER A 155 18.64 12.62 -0.73
C SER A 155 17.86 13.88 -0.34
N ARG A 156 16.93 13.77 0.63
CA ARG A 156 16.24 14.94 1.18
C ARG A 156 17.15 15.84 1.99
N LEU A 157 18.03 15.28 2.83
CA LEU A 157 19.01 16.05 3.59
C LEU A 157 19.95 16.81 2.66
N ASP A 158 20.53 16.14 1.67
CA ASP A 158 21.43 16.77 0.70
C ASP A 158 20.71 17.91 -0.06
N SER A 159 19.43 17.72 -0.39
CA SER A 159 18.63 18.75 -1.06
C SER A 159 18.34 19.99 -0.19
N LEU A 160 18.29 19.82 1.14
CA LEU A 160 18.07 20.90 2.10
C LEU A 160 19.37 21.65 2.37
N GLU A 161 20.48 20.93 2.50
CA GLU A 161 21.82 21.51 2.67
C GLU A 161 22.20 22.36 1.46
N GLY A 162 22.03 21.84 0.24
CA GLY A 162 22.25 22.61 -0.99
C GLY A 162 21.21 23.73 -1.23
N ARG A 163 20.10 23.78 -0.48
CA ARG A 163 19.17 24.93 -0.48
C ARG A 163 19.61 26.00 0.51
N SER A 164 20.13 25.59 1.66
CA SER A 164 20.72 26.48 2.67
C SER A 164 21.90 27.26 2.09
N GLU A 165 22.80 26.58 1.37
CA GLU A 165 23.97 27.23 0.74
C GLU A 165 23.59 28.27 -0.33
N ARG A 166 22.47 28.05 -1.04
CA ARG A 166 21.95 28.99 -2.05
C ARG A 166 21.12 30.14 -1.47
N ALA A 167 20.72 30.04 -0.21
CA ALA A 167 19.95 31.07 0.50
C ALA A 167 20.81 31.90 1.47
N GLY A 168 22.11 31.59 1.59
CA GLY A 168 23.10 32.45 2.21
C GLY A 168 23.39 33.70 1.37
N PRO A 169 23.77 34.81 2.02
CA PRO A 169 23.53 36.19 1.59
C PRO A 169 24.15 36.62 0.26
#